data_AF-A0A5E4IEN6-F1
#
_entry.id   AF-A0A5E4IEN6-F1
#
_cell.length_a   1.000
_cell.length_b   1.000
_cell.length_c   1.000
_cell.angle_alpha   90.00
_cell.angle_beta   90.00
_cell.angle_gamma   90.00
#
_symmetry.space_group_name_H-M   'P 1'
#
loop_
_entity.id
_entity.type
_entity.pdbx_description
1 polymer ?
#
loop_
_entity_poly.entity_id
_entity_poly.type
_entity_poly.pdbx_seq_one_letter_code
_entity_poly.pdbx_strand_id
1 'polypeptide(L)'
;MPEAYGWYLEDCAWLGANPDQVIIASERLPLYYEIAEELIRRGGAYVCGCEQLVFKEHKDAGIACAHRDRSPDENLDLWKKMLDGTLAEGQAVLRVKTDMTNKDPAMRDWPAFRIVTASHPHVGSKYRVWPLLDFESGVEDHLLEMTHILRGKDLADSESRQKYLYRHMGWEYPRVIHWGKIKIHQFGSFSTSKLKKAIEAGEYTGWDDPRVPTVRAMRCRGIRPEALRKFMVELGVGETDISISMDTIYAENRKLIDPEANRYFFVWDPVELEIEGDVPAFARAPLHPTIDRGFREIPAGNKVFVCKSDLESLKPGDLFRLKDFCTVELTSKEPAKATLAYVDPDQAKKDRFRIIHWAPRDALPVKVMKPDGVDEGVGEAGIAKELGKVVQFERYGFVRINRLGEPIVAYYAHR
;
A
#
# COMPACT_ATOMS: atom_id res chain seq x y z
N MET A 1 7.00 -14.32 6.59
CA MET A 1 5.94 -13.52 7.21
C MET A 1 4.65 -14.32 7.11
N PRO A 2 4.44 -15.32 7.98
CA PRO A 2 3.18 -16.07 8.06
C PRO A 2 1.95 -15.16 8.28
N GLU A 3 2.15 -13.97 8.85
CA GLU A 3 1.11 -12.99 9.13
C GLU A 3 0.46 -12.44 7.85
N ALA A 4 1.22 -12.42 6.75
CA ALA A 4 0.75 -11.89 5.47
C ALA A 4 -0.48 -12.66 4.94
N TYR A 5 -0.61 -13.95 5.24
CA TYR A 5 -1.78 -14.75 4.86
C TYR A 5 -3.07 -14.17 5.45
N GLY A 6 -3.05 -13.76 6.73
CA GLY A 6 -4.19 -13.11 7.37
C GLY A 6 -4.43 -11.71 6.82
N TRP A 7 -3.34 -10.95 6.56
CA TRP A 7 -3.45 -9.58 6.06
C TRP A 7 -4.14 -9.49 4.69
N TYR A 8 -3.94 -10.45 3.79
CA TYR A 8 -4.64 -10.48 2.50
C TYR A 8 -6.16 -10.53 2.69
N LEU A 9 -6.66 -11.37 3.61
CA LEU A 9 -8.09 -11.47 3.89
C LEU A 9 -8.63 -10.23 4.59
N GLU A 10 -7.87 -9.64 5.52
CA GLU A 10 -8.19 -8.36 6.15
C GLU A 10 -8.26 -7.20 5.14
N ASP A 11 -7.39 -7.19 4.14
CA ASP A 11 -7.36 -6.20 3.06
C ASP A 11 -8.52 -6.41 2.07
N CYS A 12 -8.81 -7.65 1.68
CA CYS A 12 -9.99 -8.00 0.89
C CYS A 12 -11.29 -7.57 1.57
N ALA A 13 -11.46 -7.90 2.86
CA ALA A 13 -12.66 -7.54 3.61
C ALA A 13 -12.83 -6.02 3.73
N TRP A 14 -11.74 -5.30 4.01
CA TRP A 14 -11.76 -3.85 4.09
C TRP A 14 -12.07 -3.18 2.75
N LEU A 15 -11.49 -3.69 1.65
CA LEU A 15 -11.80 -3.24 0.30
C LEU A 15 -13.21 -3.65 -0.16
N GLY A 16 -13.92 -4.49 0.62
CA GLY A 16 -15.19 -5.12 0.29
C GLY A 16 -15.12 -5.99 -0.97
N ALA A 17 -14.00 -6.69 -1.14
CA ALA A 17 -13.70 -7.63 -2.21
C ALA A 17 -13.37 -9.01 -1.59
N ASN A 18 -14.33 -9.56 -0.84
CA ASN A 18 -14.16 -10.86 -0.19
C ASN A 18 -14.11 -11.98 -1.25
N PRO A 19 -13.15 -12.90 -1.16
CA PRO A 19 -13.13 -14.06 -2.03
C PRO A 19 -14.23 -15.06 -1.65
N ASP A 20 -14.80 -15.73 -2.65
CA ASP A 20 -15.74 -16.84 -2.43
C ASP A 20 -15.03 -18.08 -1.85
N GLN A 21 -13.76 -18.27 -2.21
CA GLN A 21 -12.93 -19.38 -1.75
C GLN A 21 -11.50 -18.91 -1.48
N VAL A 22 -10.88 -19.45 -0.43
CA VAL A 22 -9.48 -19.22 -0.09
C VAL A 22 -8.71 -20.51 -0.32
N ILE A 23 -7.78 -20.49 -1.26
CA ILE A 23 -6.96 -21.64 -1.61
C ILE A 23 -5.50 -21.35 -1.28
N ILE A 24 -4.83 -22.29 -0.60
CA ILE A 24 -3.41 -22.20 -0.29
C ILE A 24 -2.66 -23.25 -1.11
N ALA A 25 -1.95 -22.81 -2.15
CA ALA A 25 -1.25 -23.69 -3.08
C ALA A 25 -0.31 -24.70 -2.39
N SER A 26 0.39 -24.29 -1.33
CA SER A 26 1.30 -25.19 -0.59
C SER A 26 0.60 -26.39 0.07
N GLU A 27 -0.70 -26.30 0.36
CA GLU A 27 -1.49 -27.43 0.89
C GLU A 27 -1.85 -28.44 -0.20
N ARG A 28 -1.90 -28.00 -1.46
CA ARG A 28 -2.32 -28.76 -2.64
C ARG A 28 -1.17 -29.43 -3.40
N LEU A 29 0.06 -29.36 -2.86
CA LEU A 29 1.26 -29.89 -3.51
C LEU A 29 1.15 -31.35 -4.02
N PRO A 30 0.49 -32.29 -3.32
CA PRO A 30 0.27 -33.63 -3.83
C PRO A 30 -0.45 -33.67 -5.19
N LEU A 31 -1.46 -32.81 -5.41
CA LEU A 31 -2.16 -32.71 -6.69
C LEU A 31 -1.21 -32.25 -7.79
N TYR A 32 -0.31 -31.30 -7.49
CA TYR A 32 0.67 -30.83 -8.48
C TYR A 32 1.69 -31.92 -8.84
N TYR A 33 2.04 -32.79 -7.90
CA TYR A 33 2.91 -33.94 -8.18
C TYR A 33 2.21 -34.99 -9.07
N GLU A 34 0.94 -35.29 -8.80
CA GLU A 34 0.16 -36.21 -9.65
C GLU A 34 0.07 -35.71 -11.10
N ILE A 35 -0.20 -34.41 -11.28
CA ILE A 35 -0.22 -33.78 -12.61
C ILE A 35 1.18 -33.77 -13.25
N ALA A 36 2.24 -33.54 -12.48
CA ALA A 36 3.60 -33.59 -13.01
C ALA A 36 3.96 -34.99 -13.51
N GLU A 37 3.60 -36.03 -12.76
CA GLU A 37 3.80 -37.42 -13.17
C GLU A 37 2.99 -37.76 -14.42
N GLU A 38 1.73 -37.31 -14.51
CA GLU A 38 0.92 -37.51 -15.71
C GLU A 38 1.51 -36.79 -16.92
N LEU A 39 1.99 -35.57 -16.75
CA LEU A 39 2.69 -34.83 -17.80
C LEU A 39 3.95 -35.58 -18.28
N ILE A 40 4.70 -36.21 -17.36
CA ILE A 40 5.85 -37.06 -17.70
C ILE A 40 5.39 -38.30 -18.48
N ARG A 41 4.34 -39.00 -18.03
CA ARG A 41 3.77 -40.18 -18.72
C ARG A 41 3.36 -39.86 -20.15
N ARG A 42 2.81 -38.66 -20.37
CA ARG A 42 2.44 -38.13 -21.70
C ARG A 42 3.63 -37.67 -22.55
N GLY A 43 4.85 -37.74 -22.02
CA GLY A 43 6.05 -37.25 -22.70
C GLY A 43 6.15 -35.72 -22.78
N GLY A 44 5.28 -34.98 -22.07
CA GLY A 44 5.23 -33.53 -22.05
C GLY A 44 6.22 -32.87 -21.09
N ALA A 45 6.94 -33.66 -20.28
CA ALA A 45 7.99 -33.17 -19.40
C ALA A 45 9.18 -34.13 -19.28
N TYR A 46 10.30 -33.63 -18.76
CA TYR A 46 11.50 -34.43 -18.47
C TYR A 46 12.32 -33.82 -17.33
N VAL A 47 13.10 -34.66 -16.65
CA VAL A 47 14.03 -34.23 -15.60
C VAL A 47 15.37 -33.88 -16.22
N CYS A 48 15.81 -32.64 -16.01
CA CYS A 48 17.06 -32.11 -16.52
C CYS A 48 18.06 -31.90 -15.36
N GLY A 49 19.22 -32.55 -15.47
CA GLY A 49 20.35 -32.39 -14.54
C GLY A 49 21.49 -31.54 -15.11
N CYS A 50 21.26 -30.77 -16.17
CA CYS A 50 22.27 -29.84 -16.68
C CYS A 50 22.51 -28.74 -15.67
N GLU A 51 23.76 -28.30 -15.55
CA GLU A 51 24.05 -27.02 -14.91
C GLU A 51 23.30 -25.88 -15.59
N GLN A 52 22.94 -24.85 -14.82
CA GLN A 52 22.09 -23.76 -15.32
C GLN A 52 22.69 -23.04 -16.53
N LEU A 53 24.00 -22.81 -16.54
CA LEU A 53 24.71 -22.15 -17.63
C LEU A 53 24.72 -23.02 -18.90
N VAL A 54 25.03 -24.31 -18.76
CA VAL A 54 25.01 -25.28 -19.87
C VAL A 54 23.63 -25.38 -20.50
N PHE A 55 22.57 -25.47 -19.67
CA PHE A 55 21.21 -25.48 -20.21
C PHE A 55 20.88 -24.16 -20.90
N LYS A 56 21.33 -23.02 -20.37
CA LYS A 56 21.12 -21.71 -20.99
C LYS A 56 21.79 -21.64 -22.37
N GLU A 57 23.01 -22.14 -22.53
CA GLU A 57 23.70 -22.19 -23.82
C GLU A 57 22.92 -23.02 -24.84
N HIS A 58 22.50 -24.24 -24.46
CA HIS A 58 21.63 -25.09 -25.29
C HIS A 58 20.33 -24.38 -25.66
N LYS A 59 19.67 -23.79 -24.65
CA LYS A 59 18.41 -23.06 -24.82
C LYS A 59 18.57 -21.90 -25.79
N ASP A 60 19.62 -21.09 -25.65
CA ASP A 60 19.84 -19.90 -26.48
C ASP A 60 20.21 -20.31 -27.93
N ALA A 61 20.93 -21.43 -28.10
CA ALA A 61 21.24 -22.04 -29.40
C ALA A 61 20.06 -22.81 -30.04
N GLY A 62 18.96 -23.03 -29.30
CA GLY A 62 17.81 -23.79 -29.76
C GLY A 62 18.06 -25.30 -29.87
N ILE A 63 19.02 -25.82 -29.10
CA ILE A 63 19.44 -27.22 -29.11
C ILE A 63 18.88 -27.92 -27.87
N ALA A 64 18.28 -29.09 -28.06
CA ALA A 64 17.83 -29.93 -26.94
C ALA A 64 19.02 -30.46 -26.12
N CYS A 65 18.91 -30.45 -24.79
CA CYS A 65 19.89 -31.13 -23.95
C CYS A 65 19.73 -32.66 -24.04
N ALA A 66 20.79 -33.41 -23.76
CA ALA A 66 20.80 -34.88 -23.86
C ALA A 66 19.74 -35.60 -22.99
N HIS A 67 19.19 -34.91 -21.99
CA HIS A 67 18.16 -35.43 -21.10
C HIS A 67 16.74 -35.41 -21.68
N ARG A 68 16.51 -34.60 -22.73
CA ARG A 68 15.17 -34.29 -23.23
C ARG A 68 14.43 -35.50 -23.81
N ASP A 69 15.18 -36.43 -24.38
CA ASP A 69 14.64 -37.59 -25.10
C ASP A 69 14.65 -38.89 -24.27
N ARG A 70 14.92 -38.79 -22.95
CA ARG A 70 14.72 -39.90 -22.02
C ARG A 70 13.29 -40.41 -22.07
N SER A 71 13.12 -41.71 -21.85
CA SER A 71 11.81 -42.33 -21.76
C SER A 71 11.00 -41.79 -20.58
N PRO A 72 9.65 -41.88 -20.62
CA PRO A 72 8.81 -41.53 -19.48
C PRO A 72 9.21 -42.25 -18.19
N ASP A 73 9.56 -43.54 -18.26
CA ASP A 73 9.94 -44.35 -17.09
C ASP A 73 11.23 -43.86 -16.43
N GLU A 74 12.26 -43.54 -17.22
CA GLU A 74 13.50 -42.94 -16.70
C GLU A 74 13.25 -41.58 -16.04
N ASN A 75 12.37 -40.77 -16.62
CA ASN A 75 12.01 -39.48 -16.03
C ASN A 75 11.20 -39.62 -14.74
N LEU A 76 10.32 -40.61 -14.64
CA LEU A 76 9.59 -40.92 -13.41
C LEU A 76 10.52 -41.41 -12.29
N ASP A 77 11.53 -42.22 -12.62
CA ASP A 77 12.57 -42.63 -11.66
C ASP A 77 13.38 -41.42 -11.14
N LEU A 78 13.83 -40.54 -12.04
CA LEU A 78 14.52 -39.32 -11.67
C LEU A 78 13.64 -38.37 -10.86
N TRP A 79 12.35 -38.27 -11.20
CA TRP A 79 11.38 -37.48 -10.46
C TRP A 79 11.22 -37.98 -9.02
N LYS A 80 11.11 -39.30 -8.82
CA LYS A 80 11.11 -39.91 -7.47
C LYS A 80 12.37 -39.57 -6.69
N LYS A 81 13.54 -39.60 -7.33
CA LYS A 81 14.82 -39.20 -6.73
C LYS A 81 14.89 -37.72 -6.34
N MET A 82 14.17 -36.84 -7.05
CA MET A 82 14.01 -35.44 -6.63
C MET A 82 13.17 -35.34 -5.34
N LEU A 83 12.11 -36.15 -5.24
CA LEU A 83 11.17 -36.16 -4.12
C LEU A 83 11.74 -36.82 -2.85
N ASP A 84 12.38 -38.00 -2.98
CA ASP A 84 12.93 -38.77 -1.86
C ASP A 84 14.22 -38.18 -1.28
N GLY A 85 14.87 -37.32 -2.05
CA GLY A 85 16.03 -36.57 -1.63
C GLY A 85 17.38 -37.13 -2.03
N THR A 86 17.40 -38.17 -2.86
CA THR A 86 18.60 -38.67 -3.54
C THR A 86 19.29 -37.56 -4.34
N LEU A 87 18.52 -36.66 -4.96
CA LEU A 87 19.04 -35.48 -5.66
C LEU A 87 19.02 -34.25 -4.75
N ALA A 88 20.15 -33.55 -4.67
CA ALA A 88 20.33 -32.35 -3.88
C ALA A 88 19.79 -31.09 -4.59
N GLU A 89 19.68 -30.00 -3.83
CA GLU A 89 19.31 -28.69 -4.36
C GLU A 89 20.24 -28.26 -5.51
N GLY A 90 19.66 -27.78 -6.61
CA GLY A 90 20.39 -27.41 -7.83
C GLY A 90 20.78 -28.55 -8.75
N GLN A 91 20.66 -29.82 -8.36
CA GLN A 91 21.07 -30.97 -9.20
C GLN A 91 20.06 -31.36 -10.26
N ALA A 92 18.78 -31.01 -10.09
CA ALA A 92 17.73 -31.38 -11.03
C ALA A 92 16.56 -30.40 -11.05
N VAL A 93 15.96 -30.28 -12.23
CA VAL A 93 14.79 -29.44 -12.52
C VAL A 93 13.86 -30.22 -13.43
N LEU A 94 12.55 -30.24 -13.14
CA LEU A 94 11.56 -30.76 -14.09
C LEU A 94 11.27 -29.66 -15.12
N ARG A 95 11.29 -29.98 -16.41
CA ARG A 95 11.01 -29.03 -17.50
C ARG A 95 9.83 -29.49 -18.34
N VAL A 96 8.97 -28.56 -18.74
CA VAL A 96 7.92 -28.83 -19.72
C VAL A 96 8.55 -28.81 -21.11
N LYS A 97 8.31 -29.84 -21.92
CA LYS A 97 8.78 -29.90 -23.30
C LYS A 97 7.99 -28.90 -24.14
N THR A 98 8.68 -27.98 -24.80
CA THR A 98 8.09 -27.04 -25.74
C THR A 98 8.86 -27.10 -27.06
N ASP A 99 8.74 -26.08 -27.89
CA ASP A 99 9.55 -25.93 -29.10
C ASP A 99 10.90 -25.28 -28.77
N MET A 100 11.99 -26.04 -28.91
CA MET A 100 13.35 -25.53 -28.70
C MET A 100 13.77 -24.50 -29.76
N THR A 101 13.10 -24.45 -30.90
CA THR A 101 13.36 -23.47 -31.97
C THR A 101 12.50 -22.21 -31.85
N ASN A 102 11.66 -22.10 -30.81
CA ASN A 102 10.78 -20.96 -30.60
C ASN A 102 11.59 -19.65 -30.61
N LYS A 103 11.10 -18.62 -31.32
CA LYS A 103 11.81 -17.34 -31.43
C LYS A 103 12.03 -16.65 -30.08
N ASP A 104 11.15 -16.88 -29.12
CA ASP A 104 11.31 -16.43 -27.75
C ASP A 104 12.05 -17.49 -26.91
N PRO A 105 13.30 -17.22 -26.45
CA PRO A 105 14.04 -18.13 -25.60
C PRO A 105 13.40 -18.39 -24.24
N ALA A 106 12.46 -17.56 -23.77
CA ALA A 106 11.73 -17.81 -22.54
C ALA A 106 10.70 -18.94 -22.68
N MET A 107 10.27 -19.24 -23.91
CA MET A 107 9.31 -20.32 -24.18
C MET A 107 9.95 -21.70 -24.27
N ARG A 108 11.27 -21.77 -24.52
CA ARG A 108 12.03 -23.01 -24.76
C ARG A 108 12.23 -23.79 -23.45
N ASP A 109 11.65 -24.98 -23.39
CA ASP A 109 11.75 -25.96 -22.31
C ASP A 109 11.84 -25.34 -20.90
N TRP A 110 10.79 -24.59 -20.54
CA TRP A 110 10.75 -23.84 -19.30
C TRP A 110 10.62 -24.75 -18.06
N PRO A 111 11.18 -24.35 -16.91
CA PRO A 111 11.18 -25.17 -15.70
C PRO A 111 9.81 -25.19 -15.03
N ALA A 112 9.30 -26.39 -14.73
CA ALA A 112 8.07 -26.63 -13.99
C ALA A 112 8.30 -26.75 -12.49
N PHE A 113 9.35 -27.46 -12.06
CA PHE A 113 9.68 -27.67 -10.64
C PHE A 113 11.17 -27.59 -10.39
N ARG A 114 11.54 -27.18 -9.17
CA ARG A 114 12.91 -27.19 -8.66
C ARG A 114 12.99 -27.76 -7.25
N ILE A 115 14.16 -28.25 -6.87
CA ILE A 115 14.44 -28.65 -5.49
C ILE A 115 14.77 -27.39 -4.67
N VAL A 116 14.13 -27.21 -3.52
CA VAL A 116 14.42 -26.20 -2.49
C VAL A 116 14.27 -26.86 -1.13
N THR A 117 15.34 -26.85 -0.35
CA THR A 117 15.40 -27.53 0.96
C THR A 117 15.04 -26.63 2.14
N ALA A 118 14.87 -25.33 1.91
CA ALA A 118 14.41 -24.37 2.91
C ALA A 118 12.99 -24.70 3.40
N SER A 119 12.73 -24.50 4.70
CA SER A 119 11.43 -24.75 5.31
C SER A 119 10.38 -23.74 4.81
N HIS A 120 9.18 -24.23 4.51
CA HIS A 120 8.05 -23.39 4.09
C HIS A 120 7.29 -22.84 5.32
N PRO A 121 6.89 -21.57 5.34
CA PRO A 121 6.19 -20.99 6.49
C PRO A 121 4.90 -21.71 6.90
N HIS A 122 4.20 -22.32 5.94
CA HIS A 122 2.89 -22.97 6.16
C HIS A 122 2.94 -24.50 6.34
N VAL A 123 3.83 -25.18 5.60
CA VAL A 123 3.88 -26.65 5.55
C VAL A 123 5.22 -27.20 6.07
N GLY A 124 6.05 -26.34 6.65
CA GLY A 124 7.35 -26.69 7.20
C GLY A 124 8.24 -27.37 6.15
N SER A 125 8.90 -28.44 6.58
CA SER A 125 9.82 -29.23 5.74
C SER A 125 9.14 -30.44 5.08
N LYS A 126 7.80 -30.45 4.97
CA LYS A 126 7.04 -31.58 4.40
C LYS A 126 7.40 -31.84 2.93
N TYR A 127 7.78 -30.80 2.20
CA TYR A 127 8.07 -30.89 0.78
C TYR A 127 9.39 -30.19 0.45
N ARG A 128 10.09 -30.74 -0.56
CA ARG A 128 11.38 -30.22 -1.04
C ARG A 128 11.40 -29.93 -2.54
N VAL A 129 10.40 -30.37 -3.29
CA VAL A 129 10.30 -30.12 -4.74
C VAL A 129 9.13 -29.18 -4.96
N TRP A 130 9.42 -27.97 -5.44
CA TRP A 130 8.45 -26.89 -5.48
C TRP A 130 8.14 -26.50 -6.93
N PRO A 131 6.86 -26.35 -7.29
CA PRO A 131 6.49 -25.90 -8.61
C PRO A 131 6.88 -24.43 -8.78
N LEU A 132 7.11 -24.04 -10.02
CA LEU A 132 7.28 -22.66 -10.42
C LEU A 132 5.94 -22.09 -10.89
N LEU A 133 5.84 -20.75 -10.84
CA LEU A 133 4.60 -19.99 -11.04
C LEU A 133 3.76 -20.49 -12.22
N ASP A 134 4.37 -20.69 -13.39
CA ASP A 134 3.62 -21.03 -14.60
C ASP A 134 2.99 -22.43 -14.50
N PHE A 135 3.68 -23.40 -13.91
CA PHE A 135 3.11 -24.74 -13.69
C PHE A 135 2.02 -24.69 -12.64
N GLU A 136 2.31 -24.13 -11.46
CA GLU A 136 1.37 -24.09 -10.34
C GLU A 136 0.08 -23.35 -10.72
N SER A 137 0.17 -22.09 -11.12
CA SER A 137 -1.04 -21.31 -11.46
C SER A 137 -1.79 -21.89 -12.67
N GLY A 138 -1.07 -22.45 -13.65
CA GLY A 138 -1.72 -23.06 -14.82
C GLY A 138 -2.52 -24.31 -14.44
N VAL A 139 -2.00 -25.16 -13.54
CA VAL A 139 -2.73 -26.31 -13.02
C VAL A 139 -3.88 -25.86 -12.12
N GLU A 140 -3.65 -24.88 -11.26
CA GLU A 140 -4.68 -24.37 -10.35
C GLU A 140 -5.88 -23.78 -11.12
N ASP A 141 -5.62 -23.00 -12.18
CA ASP A 141 -6.66 -22.45 -13.06
C ASP A 141 -7.52 -23.56 -13.68
N HIS A 142 -6.91 -24.68 -14.08
CA HIS A 142 -7.64 -25.83 -14.61
C HIS A 142 -8.46 -26.55 -13.53
N LEU A 143 -7.84 -26.84 -12.37
CA LEU A 143 -8.48 -27.57 -11.27
C LEU A 143 -9.63 -26.78 -10.63
N LEU A 144 -9.57 -25.45 -10.66
CA LEU A 144 -10.62 -24.56 -10.17
C LEU A 144 -11.63 -24.17 -11.27
N GLU A 145 -11.49 -24.72 -12.49
CA GLU A 145 -12.36 -24.44 -13.63
C GLU A 145 -12.46 -22.94 -13.94
N MET A 146 -11.33 -22.22 -13.82
CA MET A 146 -11.28 -20.81 -14.16
C MET A 146 -11.69 -20.61 -15.62
N THR A 147 -12.59 -19.65 -15.86
CA THR A 147 -13.06 -19.31 -17.22
C THR A 147 -12.34 -18.08 -17.76
N HIS A 148 -11.96 -17.16 -16.87
CA HIS A 148 -11.33 -15.88 -17.19
C HIS A 148 -10.18 -15.59 -16.23
N ILE A 149 -9.00 -15.29 -16.78
CA ILE A 149 -7.84 -14.82 -16.03
C ILE A 149 -7.69 -13.32 -16.29
N LEU A 150 -7.76 -12.52 -15.22
CA LEU A 150 -7.48 -11.08 -15.27
C LEU A 150 -6.14 -10.79 -14.59
N ARG A 151 -5.13 -10.34 -15.34
CA ARG A 151 -3.78 -10.13 -14.78
C ARG A 151 -2.93 -9.10 -15.53
N GLY A 152 -1.81 -8.72 -14.89
CA GLY A 152 -0.76 -7.85 -15.45
C GLY A 152 -0.24 -8.33 -16.80
N LYS A 153 -0.05 -7.42 -17.77
CA LYS A 153 0.58 -7.76 -19.06
C LYS A 153 2.03 -8.23 -18.92
N ASP A 154 2.67 -8.00 -17.77
CA ASP A 154 3.96 -8.58 -17.40
C ASP A 154 3.93 -10.11 -17.26
N LEU A 155 2.74 -10.71 -17.17
CA LEU A 155 2.54 -12.15 -17.18
C LEU A 155 2.05 -12.69 -18.53
N ALA A 156 2.15 -11.91 -19.62
CA ALA A 156 1.77 -12.38 -20.96
C ALA A 156 2.57 -13.62 -21.40
N ASP A 157 3.86 -13.66 -21.07
CA ASP A 157 4.71 -14.82 -21.37
C ASP A 157 4.27 -16.07 -20.59
N SER A 158 3.69 -15.91 -19.38
CA SER A 158 3.13 -17.02 -18.61
C SER A 158 2.01 -17.72 -19.37
N GLU A 159 1.16 -16.96 -20.07
CA GLU A 159 0.07 -17.51 -20.90
C GLU A 159 0.65 -18.46 -21.96
N SER A 160 1.67 -17.98 -22.64
CA SER A 160 2.32 -18.72 -23.73
C SER A 160 2.97 -20.00 -23.21
N ARG A 161 3.61 -19.96 -22.03
CA ARG A 161 4.17 -21.14 -21.37
C ARG A 161 3.09 -22.13 -20.96
N GLN A 162 2.03 -21.65 -20.31
CA GLN A 162 0.94 -22.47 -19.79
C GLN A 162 0.14 -23.16 -20.92
N LYS A 163 0.00 -22.53 -22.08
CA LYS A 163 -0.62 -23.17 -23.27
C LYS A 163 0.11 -24.44 -23.74
N TYR A 164 1.43 -24.58 -23.53
CA TYR A 164 2.11 -25.85 -23.80
C TYR A 164 1.71 -26.95 -22.82
N LEU A 165 1.64 -26.62 -21.52
CA LEU A 165 1.16 -27.53 -20.49
C LEU A 165 -0.25 -28.03 -20.84
N TYR A 166 -1.16 -27.12 -21.13
CA TYR A 166 -2.55 -27.46 -21.47
C TYR A 166 -2.64 -28.33 -22.72
N ARG A 167 -1.84 -28.05 -23.75
CA ARG A 167 -1.78 -28.89 -24.96
C ARG A 167 -1.38 -30.32 -24.66
N HIS A 168 -0.34 -30.52 -23.84
CA HIS A 168 0.09 -31.88 -23.45
C HIS A 168 -0.97 -32.61 -22.63
N MET A 169 -1.69 -31.88 -21.79
CA MET A 169 -2.72 -32.44 -20.93
C MET A 169 -4.08 -32.61 -21.64
N GLY A 170 -4.27 -32.00 -22.81
CA GLY A 170 -5.55 -32.00 -23.53
C GLY A 170 -6.60 -31.10 -22.86
N TRP A 171 -6.16 -30.04 -22.20
CA TRP A 171 -7.02 -29.08 -21.50
C TRP A 171 -7.32 -27.85 -22.35
N GLU A 172 -8.46 -27.23 -22.12
CA GLU A 172 -8.82 -25.94 -22.71
C GLU A 172 -8.32 -24.79 -21.82
N TYR A 173 -7.58 -23.85 -22.43
CA TYR A 173 -6.99 -22.74 -21.70
C TYR A 173 -8.01 -21.61 -21.51
N PRO A 174 -8.16 -21.03 -20.31
CA PRO A 174 -9.13 -19.96 -20.04
C PRO A 174 -8.86 -18.70 -20.87
N ARG A 175 -9.90 -17.86 -21.00
CA ARG A 175 -9.76 -16.57 -21.64
C ARG A 175 -8.91 -15.64 -20.78
N VAL A 176 -7.87 -15.05 -21.35
CA VAL A 176 -7.02 -14.07 -20.64
C VAL A 176 -7.38 -12.66 -21.03
N ILE A 177 -7.45 -11.78 -20.03
CA ILE A 177 -7.55 -10.33 -20.19
C ILE A 177 -6.35 -9.72 -19.48
N HIS A 178 -5.54 -9.00 -20.24
CA HIS A 178 -4.38 -8.29 -19.69
C HIS A 178 -4.74 -6.84 -19.36
N TRP A 179 -4.14 -6.33 -18.29
CA TRP A 179 -4.11 -4.90 -17.97
C TRP A 179 -2.68 -4.37 -17.93
N GLY A 180 -2.53 -3.09 -18.26
CA GLY A 180 -1.27 -2.37 -18.21
C GLY A 180 -0.75 -2.21 -16.79
N LYS A 181 0.54 -1.89 -16.69
CA LYS A 181 1.19 -1.63 -15.41
C LYS A 181 0.64 -0.33 -14.84
N ILE A 182 0.32 -0.37 -13.55
CA ILE A 182 -0.09 0.80 -12.78
C ILE A 182 1.11 1.31 -11.99
N LYS A 183 1.48 2.57 -12.19
CA LYS A 183 2.50 3.27 -11.38
C LYS A 183 1.84 4.39 -10.60
N ILE A 184 2.15 4.54 -9.32
CA ILE A 184 1.70 5.68 -8.52
C ILE A 184 2.80 6.73 -8.49
N HIS A 185 2.55 7.92 -9.02
CA HIS A 185 3.56 8.97 -9.15
C HIS A 185 4.26 9.28 -7.81
N GLN A 186 3.49 9.40 -6.71
CA GLN A 186 4.05 9.73 -5.40
C GLN A 186 4.98 8.66 -4.81
N PHE A 187 4.87 7.40 -5.23
CA PHE A 187 5.62 6.28 -4.62
C PHE A 187 6.64 5.62 -5.58
N GLY A 188 6.67 6.05 -6.84
CA GLY A 188 7.55 5.49 -7.86
C GLY A 188 7.34 3.99 -8.07
N SER A 189 8.43 3.27 -8.39
CA SER A 189 8.41 1.81 -8.46
C SER A 189 8.67 1.20 -7.09
N PHE A 190 7.69 0.50 -6.54
CA PHE A 190 7.80 -0.21 -5.26
C PHE A 190 8.03 -1.71 -5.48
N SER A 191 8.87 -2.31 -4.63
CA SER A 191 9.10 -3.76 -4.57
C SER A 191 8.86 -4.22 -3.15
N THR A 192 7.99 -5.22 -2.97
CA THR A 192 7.67 -5.80 -1.65
C THR A 192 8.92 -6.24 -0.90
N SER A 193 9.90 -6.84 -1.59
CA SER A 193 11.16 -7.27 -0.98
C SER A 193 12.05 -6.11 -0.55
N LYS A 194 12.08 -5.01 -1.33
CA LYS A 194 12.81 -3.79 -0.93
C LYS A 194 12.15 -3.15 0.29
N LEU A 195 10.82 -3.06 0.28
CA LEU A 195 10.05 -2.49 1.38
C LEU A 195 10.21 -3.30 2.67
N LYS A 196 10.18 -4.63 2.56
CA LYS A 196 10.45 -5.52 3.69
C LYS A 196 11.82 -5.23 4.32
N LYS A 197 12.87 -5.12 3.51
CA LYS A 197 14.23 -4.80 4.00
C LYS A 197 14.30 -3.44 4.68
N ALA A 198 13.64 -2.42 4.12
CA ALA A 198 13.57 -1.08 4.70
C ALA A 198 12.84 -1.08 6.05
N ILE A 199 11.74 -1.85 6.18
CA ILE A 199 11.04 -2.04 7.46
C ILE A 199 11.94 -2.77 8.46
N GLU A 200 12.60 -3.86 8.07
CA GLU A 200 13.53 -4.62 8.93
C GLU A 200 14.74 -3.76 9.37
N ALA A 201 15.17 -2.82 8.54
CA ALA A 201 16.23 -1.85 8.86
C ALA A 201 15.74 -0.67 9.72
N GLY A 202 14.44 -0.57 10.02
CA GLY A 202 13.85 0.49 10.83
C GLY A 202 13.62 1.81 10.09
N GLU A 203 13.75 1.84 8.76
CA GLU A 203 13.44 3.04 7.95
C GLU A 203 11.94 3.39 8.03
N TYR A 204 11.10 2.35 8.09
CA TYR A 204 9.65 2.43 8.27
C TYR A 204 9.21 1.69 9.53
N THR A 205 8.17 2.18 10.21
CA THR A 205 7.70 1.58 11.46
C THR A 205 6.97 0.25 11.24
N GLY A 206 6.54 -0.03 10.01
CA GLY A 206 5.80 -1.24 9.67
C GLY A 206 5.16 -1.17 8.29
N TRP A 207 4.34 -2.17 7.98
CA TRP A 207 3.57 -2.24 6.72
C TRP A 207 2.39 -1.26 6.68
N ASP A 208 2.06 -0.62 7.78
CA ASP A 208 1.02 0.39 7.92
C ASP A 208 1.58 1.82 8.06
N ASP A 209 2.90 1.99 7.93
CA ASP A 209 3.57 3.29 7.93
C ASP A 209 3.03 4.18 6.80
N PRO A 210 2.68 5.45 7.04
CA PRO A 210 2.03 6.30 6.03
C PRO A 210 2.93 6.64 4.83
N ARG A 211 4.23 6.34 4.92
CA ARG A 211 5.22 6.53 3.85
C ARG A 211 5.25 5.36 2.86
N VAL A 212 4.59 4.24 3.15
CA VAL A 212 4.58 3.07 2.27
C VAL A 212 3.27 2.94 1.48
N PRO A 213 3.29 2.42 0.23
CA PRO A 213 2.12 2.38 -0.65
C PRO A 213 1.23 1.14 -0.44
N THR A 214 1.07 0.69 0.81
CA THR A 214 0.29 -0.52 1.10
C THR A 214 -1.18 -0.18 1.35
N VAL A 215 -2.07 -1.16 1.17
CA VAL A 215 -3.49 -1.02 1.53
C VAL A 215 -3.63 -0.70 3.03
N ARG A 216 -2.84 -1.35 3.88
CA ARG A 216 -2.79 -1.08 5.33
C ARG A 216 -2.39 0.37 5.65
N ALA A 217 -1.40 0.93 4.97
CA ALA A 217 -0.97 2.31 5.16
C ALA A 217 -2.06 3.29 4.70
N MET A 218 -2.70 3.05 3.54
CA MET A 218 -3.82 3.87 3.07
C MET A 218 -4.98 3.88 4.07
N ARG A 219 -5.33 2.70 4.61
CA ARG A 219 -6.32 2.56 5.69
C ARG A 219 -5.92 3.35 6.93
N CYS A 220 -4.66 3.22 7.36
CA CYS A 220 -4.15 3.90 8.55
C CYS A 220 -3.99 5.42 8.36
N ARG A 221 -3.93 5.91 7.12
CA ARG A 221 -3.98 7.33 6.77
C ARG A 221 -5.41 7.89 6.75
N GLY A 222 -6.44 7.05 6.82
CA GLY A 222 -7.83 7.50 6.72
C GLY A 222 -8.36 7.62 5.29
N ILE A 223 -7.70 6.95 4.32
CA ILE A 223 -8.30 6.74 3.00
C ILE A 223 -9.42 5.72 3.13
N ARG A 224 -10.58 6.00 2.55
CA ARG A 224 -11.77 5.16 2.53
C ARG A 224 -11.66 4.11 1.41
N PRO A 225 -12.05 2.84 1.67
CA PRO A 225 -11.98 1.79 0.66
C PRO A 225 -12.84 2.08 -0.57
N GLU A 226 -13.95 2.81 -0.40
CA GLU A 226 -14.85 3.25 -1.47
C GLU A 226 -14.13 4.17 -2.46
N ALA A 227 -13.25 5.05 -2.00
CA ALA A 227 -12.47 5.93 -2.87
C ALA A 227 -11.49 5.12 -3.73
N LEU A 228 -10.81 4.12 -3.15
CA LEU A 228 -9.91 3.23 -3.89
C LEU A 228 -10.68 2.37 -4.89
N ARG A 229 -11.81 1.80 -4.49
CA ARG A 229 -12.63 0.96 -5.38
C ARG A 229 -13.17 1.76 -6.54
N LYS A 230 -13.74 2.94 -6.27
CA LYS A 230 -14.25 3.83 -7.31
C LYS A 230 -13.16 4.18 -8.32
N PHE A 231 -11.97 4.53 -7.82
CA PHE A 231 -10.81 4.80 -8.66
C PHE A 231 -10.45 3.61 -9.57
N MET A 232 -10.37 2.39 -9.02
CA MET A 232 -10.03 1.19 -9.80
C MET A 232 -11.10 0.83 -10.84
N VAL A 233 -12.39 1.05 -10.53
CA VAL A 233 -13.50 0.81 -11.46
C VAL A 233 -13.50 1.85 -12.60
N GLU A 234 -13.31 3.13 -12.29
CA GLU A 234 -13.24 4.21 -13.28
C GLU A 234 -12.04 4.06 -14.21
N LEU A 235 -10.93 3.56 -13.67
CA LEU A 235 -9.74 3.28 -14.45
C LEU A 235 -9.96 2.20 -15.52
N GLY A 236 -10.79 1.21 -15.19
CA GLY A 236 -11.13 0.12 -16.09
C GLY A 236 -9.97 -0.84 -16.40
N VAL A 237 -10.21 -1.72 -17.35
CA VAL A 237 -9.26 -2.75 -17.78
C VAL A 237 -8.78 -2.41 -19.19
N GLY A 238 -7.53 -1.97 -19.30
CA GLY A 238 -6.87 -1.71 -20.58
C GLY A 238 -5.38 -2.04 -20.52
N GLU A 239 -4.77 -2.37 -21.65
CA GLU A 239 -3.37 -2.84 -21.73
C GLU A 239 -2.34 -1.71 -21.67
N THR A 240 -2.79 -0.46 -21.80
CA THR A 240 -1.95 0.73 -21.75
C THR A 240 -1.38 0.90 -20.35
N ASP A 241 -0.07 1.13 -20.26
CA ASP A 241 0.55 1.47 -18.97
C ASP A 241 0.07 2.84 -18.53
N ILE A 242 -0.31 2.91 -17.27
CA ILE A 242 -0.87 4.13 -16.69
C ILE A 242 -0.01 4.59 -15.52
N SER A 243 0.05 5.90 -15.37
CA SER A 243 0.63 6.53 -14.21
C SER A 243 -0.45 7.35 -13.52
N ILE A 244 -0.67 7.03 -12.26
CA ILE A 244 -1.82 7.53 -11.50
C ILE A 244 -1.34 8.55 -10.46
N SER A 245 -2.05 9.67 -10.36
CA SER A 245 -1.88 10.60 -9.25
C SER A 245 -2.82 10.22 -8.12
N MET A 246 -2.30 10.23 -6.89
CA MET A 246 -3.15 10.11 -5.71
C MET A 246 -4.17 11.24 -5.57
N ASP A 247 -4.03 12.36 -6.30
CA ASP A 247 -4.98 13.49 -6.20
C ASP A 247 -6.41 13.09 -6.55
N THR A 248 -6.60 12.19 -7.52
CA THR A 248 -7.92 11.66 -7.86
C THR A 248 -8.51 10.85 -6.70
N ILE A 249 -7.69 10.00 -6.08
CA ILE A 249 -8.09 9.21 -4.90
C ILE A 249 -8.39 10.15 -3.72
N TYR A 250 -7.59 11.19 -3.52
CA TYR A 250 -7.79 12.18 -2.46
C TYR A 250 -9.05 13.03 -2.67
N ALA A 251 -9.36 13.39 -3.91
CA ALA A 251 -10.59 14.11 -4.23
C ALA A 251 -11.83 13.27 -3.93
N GLU A 252 -11.83 11.99 -4.29
CA GLU A 252 -12.91 11.07 -3.94
C GLU A 252 -12.98 10.79 -2.44
N ASN A 253 -11.83 10.62 -1.78
CA ASN A 253 -11.78 10.43 -0.34
C ASN A 253 -12.33 11.64 0.41
N ARG A 254 -11.96 12.86 0.01
CA ARG A 254 -12.46 14.11 0.60
C ARG A 254 -13.98 14.17 0.61
N LYS A 255 -14.65 13.80 -0.49
CA LYS A 255 -16.12 13.77 -0.56
C LYS A 255 -16.76 12.85 0.47
N LEU A 256 -16.07 11.77 0.84
CA LEU A 256 -16.55 10.79 1.81
C LEU A 256 -16.29 11.22 3.26
N ILE A 257 -15.10 11.77 3.54
CA ILE A 257 -14.68 12.07 4.92
C ILE A 257 -15.03 13.49 5.37
N ASP A 258 -15.17 14.44 4.46
CA ASP A 258 -15.42 15.85 4.81
C ASP A 258 -16.67 16.02 5.69
N PRO A 259 -17.83 15.41 5.36
CA PRO A 259 -19.08 15.59 6.11
C PRO A 259 -19.05 15.02 7.55
N GLU A 260 -18.16 14.08 7.82
CA GLU A 260 -18.06 13.36 9.09
C GLU A 260 -16.88 13.81 9.95
N ALA A 261 -15.88 14.48 9.35
CA ALA A 261 -14.65 14.87 10.02
C ALA A 261 -14.85 16.11 10.89
N ASN A 262 -14.65 15.96 12.20
CA ASN A 262 -14.58 17.10 13.09
C ASN A 262 -13.34 17.97 12.79
N ARG A 263 -13.46 19.28 13.00
CA ARG A 263 -12.38 20.25 12.83
C ARG A 263 -11.63 20.46 14.14
N TYR A 264 -10.31 20.58 14.05
CA TYR A 264 -9.44 20.94 15.16
C TYR A 264 -8.27 21.79 14.67
N PHE A 265 -7.63 22.52 15.56
CA PHE A 265 -6.40 23.25 15.32
C PHE A 265 -5.19 22.40 15.72
N PHE A 266 -4.25 22.35 14.80
CA PHE A 266 -2.91 21.80 14.99
C PHE A 266 -1.93 22.86 14.50
N VAL A 267 -1.02 23.26 15.38
CA VAL A 267 0.02 24.26 15.15
C VAL A 267 1.35 23.54 15.10
N TRP A 268 1.93 23.42 13.90
CA TRP A 268 3.30 22.92 13.72
C TRP A 268 4.30 24.06 13.94
N ASP A 269 5.52 23.71 14.34
CA ASP A 269 6.58 24.67 14.70
C ASP A 269 6.04 25.83 15.57
N PRO A 270 5.50 25.52 16.77
CA PRO A 270 4.71 26.47 17.54
C PRO A 270 5.56 27.63 18.08
N VAL A 271 5.04 28.85 17.95
CA VAL A 271 5.56 30.06 18.58
C VAL A 271 4.50 30.61 19.53
N GLU A 272 4.87 30.86 20.78
CA GLU A 272 3.98 31.51 21.76
C GLU A 272 3.78 32.98 21.36
N LEU A 273 2.52 33.37 21.12
CA LEU A 273 2.07 34.72 20.89
C LEU A 273 1.36 35.22 22.16
N GLU A 274 1.87 36.31 22.73
CA GLU A 274 1.23 37.01 23.83
C GLU A 274 0.35 38.15 23.30
N ILE A 275 -0.89 38.22 23.77
CA ILE A 275 -1.90 39.17 23.34
C ILE A 275 -2.21 40.12 24.50
N GLU A 276 -1.91 41.41 24.33
CA GLU A 276 -2.21 42.46 25.29
C GLU A 276 -3.65 42.98 25.09
N GLY A 277 -4.40 43.13 26.18
CA GLY A 277 -5.79 43.62 26.17
C GLY A 277 -6.75 42.74 26.97
N ASP A 278 -8.05 43.04 26.89
CA ASP A 278 -9.13 42.27 27.54
C ASP A 278 -9.51 41.05 26.69
N VAL A 279 -8.62 40.06 26.65
CA VAL A 279 -8.72 38.89 25.78
C VAL A 279 -9.67 37.84 26.39
N PRO A 280 -10.65 37.30 25.63
CA PRO A 280 -11.57 36.30 26.15
C PRO A 280 -10.87 35.02 26.63
N ALA A 281 -11.36 34.43 27.73
CA ALA A 281 -10.80 33.20 28.29
C ALA A 281 -11.01 31.97 27.40
N PHE A 282 -12.04 31.98 26.55
CA PHE A 282 -12.40 30.87 25.67
C PHE A 282 -12.75 31.35 24.27
N ALA A 283 -12.47 30.50 23.28
CA ALA A 283 -12.99 30.61 21.94
C ALA A 283 -14.07 29.54 21.72
N ARG A 284 -15.13 29.89 20.98
CA ARG A 284 -16.21 28.97 20.63
C ARG A 284 -16.20 28.72 19.12
N ALA A 285 -15.72 27.55 18.73
CA ALA A 285 -15.57 27.17 17.32
C ALA A 285 -16.54 26.04 16.93
N PRO A 286 -17.17 26.08 15.75
CA PRO A 286 -17.99 24.96 15.29
C PRO A 286 -17.12 23.73 14.99
N LEU A 287 -17.62 22.53 15.30
CA LEU A 287 -16.93 21.28 14.97
C LEU A 287 -16.93 20.98 13.47
N HIS A 288 -17.83 21.59 12.70
CA HIS A 288 -17.85 21.52 11.24
C HIS A 288 -18.46 22.81 10.67
N PRO A 289 -17.94 23.36 9.56
CA PRO A 289 -18.38 24.66 9.04
C PRO A 289 -19.82 24.68 8.51
N THR A 290 -20.30 23.56 7.95
CA THR A 290 -21.60 23.50 7.25
C THR A 290 -22.58 22.47 7.79
N ILE A 291 -22.15 21.60 8.70
CA ILE A 291 -22.96 20.49 9.23
C ILE A 291 -23.03 20.72 10.73
N ASP A 292 -24.22 20.70 11.31
CA ASP A 292 -24.37 20.85 12.74
C ASP A 292 -23.85 19.60 13.46
N ARG A 293 -22.61 19.71 13.94
CA ARG A 293 -21.94 18.70 14.78
C ARG A 293 -21.67 19.24 16.18
N GLY A 294 -22.32 20.35 16.54
CA GLY A 294 -22.05 21.10 17.77
C GLY A 294 -20.80 21.98 17.68
N PHE A 295 -20.38 22.45 18.86
CA PHE A 295 -19.29 23.39 19.03
C PHE A 295 -18.23 22.81 19.97
N ARG A 296 -17.00 23.28 19.81
CA ARG A 296 -15.91 23.08 20.76
C ARG A 296 -15.60 24.41 21.44
N GLU A 297 -15.42 24.35 22.76
CA GLU A 297 -14.88 25.45 23.55
C GLU A 297 -13.40 25.20 23.74
N ILE A 298 -12.59 26.17 23.30
CA ILE A 298 -11.12 26.08 23.29
C ILE A 298 -10.64 27.08 24.35
N PRO A 299 -9.91 26.63 25.40
CA PRO A 299 -9.22 27.54 26.30
C PRO A 299 -8.34 28.51 25.50
N ALA A 300 -8.21 29.75 25.92
CA ALA A 300 -7.35 30.71 25.22
C ALA A 300 -6.61 31.59 26.22
N GLY A 301 -7.24 32.70 26.62
CA GLY A 301 -6.61 33.74 27.39
C GLY A 301 -5.60 34.54 26.56
N ASN A 302 -4.67 35.20 27.23
CA ASN A 302 -3.72 36.12 26.61
C ASN A 302 -2.51 35.44 25.94
N LYS A 303 -2.42 34.10 25.95
CA LYS A 303 -1.27 33.37 25.40
C LYS A 303 -1.72 32.18 24.57
N VAL A 304 -1.33 32.17 23.31
CA VAL A 304 -1.68 31.13 22.34
C VAL A 304 -0.45 30.72 21.52
N PHE A 305 -0.48 29.55 20.91
CA PHE A 305 0.51 29.15 19.92
C PHE A 305 0.01 29.41 18.51
N VAL A 306 0.90 29.90 17.65
CA VAL A 306 0.68 30.05 16.20
C VAL A 306 1.83 29.41 15.44
N CYS A 307 1.62 29.06 14.16
CA CYS A 307 2.69 28.49 13.35
C CYS A 307 3.77 29.54 13.10
N LYS A 308 5.04 29.16 13.27
CA LYS A 308 6.18 30.05 12.98
C LYS A 308 6.09 30.69 11.59
N SER A 309 5.73 29.91 10.57
CA SER A 309 5.59 30.38 9.19
C SER A 309 4.49 31.42 9.00
N ASP A 310 3.41 31.34 9.78
CA ASP A 310 2.36 32.37 9.75
C ASP A 310 2.90 33.68 10.34
N LEU A 311 3.60 33.64 11.47
CA LEU A 311 4.21 34.82 12.11
C LEU A 311 5.31 35.47 11.25
N GLU A 312 6.18 34.67 10.63
CA GLU A 312 7.26 35.15 9.75
C GLU A 312 6.71 35.98 8.58
N SER A 313 5.55 35.59 8.07
CA SER A 313 4.91 36.25 6.93
C SER A 313 4.14 37.53 7.25
N LEU A 314 3.95 37.86 8.53
CA LEU A 314 3.33 39.12 8.98
C LEU A 314 4.39 40.22 9.18
N LYS A 315 4.00 41.44 9.47
CA LYS A 315 4.86 42.56 9.89
C LYS A 315 4.25 43.24 11.12
N PRO A 316 5.05 43.85 12.01
CA PRO A 316 4.51 44.72 13.04
C PRO A 316 3.60 45.79 12.43
N GLY A 317 2.41 45.97 13.00
CA GLY A 317 1.31 46.79 12.47
C GLY A 317 0.27 46.00 11.64
N ASP A 318 0.55 44.75 11.25
CA ASP A 318 -0.42 43.95 10.50
C ASP A 318 -1.55 43.46 11.43
N LEU A 319 -2.78 43.64 10.97
CA LEU A 319 -3.98 43.07 11.56
C LEU A 319 -4.26 41.67 11.00
N PHE A 320 -4.51 40.70 11.87
CA PHE A 320 -4.87 39.33 11.49
C PHE A 320 -5.88 38.72 12.46
N ARG A 321 -6.65 37.74 11.98
CA ARG A 321 -7.68 37.06 12.76
C ARG A 321 -7.23 35.68 13.21
N LEU A 322 -7.24 35.45 14.51
CA LEU A 322 -7.19 34.13 15.11
C LEU A 322 -8.55 33.46 14.88
N LYS A 323 -8.55 32.36 14.14
CA LYS A 323 -9.78 31.69 13.68
C LYS A 323 -10.70 31.37 14.87
N ASP A 324 -11.97 31.75 14.73
CA ASP A 324 -13.04 31.57 15.72
C ASP A 324 -12.76 32.17 17.12
N PHE A 325 -11.81 33.10 17.23
CA PHE A 325 -11.41 33.74 18.48
C PHE A 325 -11.48 35.27 18.43
N CYS A 326 -10.40 35.95 18.06
CA CYS A 326 -10.33 37.41 18.03
C CYS A 326 -9.43 37.93 16.91
N THR A 327 -9.51 39.23 16.64
CA THR A 327 -8.62 39.94 15.73
C THR A 327 -7.57 40.72 16.54
N VAL A 328 -6.31 40.61 16.14
CA VAL A 328 -5.17 41.21 16.85
C VAL A 328 -4.26 41.96 15.87
N GLU A 329 -3.56 42.97 16.36
CA GLU A 329 -2.51 43.70 15.65
C GLU A 329 -1.15 43.25 16.13
N LEU A 330 -0.28 42.80 15.23
CA LEU A 330 1.07 42.36 15.62
C LEU A 330 1.91 43.57 16.06
N THR A 331 2.50 43.53 17.26
CA THR A 331 3.36 44.61 17.77
C THR A 331 4.84 44.26 17.73
N SER A 332 5.18 42.98 17.97
CA SER A 332 6.55 42.47 17.88
C SER A 332 6.57 41.02 17.43
N LYS A 333 7.65 40.59 16.76
CA LYS A 333 7.87 39.18 16.39
C LYS A 333 8.75 38.43 17.38
N GLU A 334 9.64 39.14 18.07
CA GLU A 334 10.63 38.55 18.99
C GLU A 334 10.79 39.45 20.23
N PRO A 335 10.19 39.09 21.39
CA PRO A 335 9.16 38.05 21.55
C PRO A 335 7.89 38.37 20.75
N ALA A 336 7.16 37.34 20.34
CA ALA A 336 5.93 37.52 19.56
C ALA A 336 4.83 38.12 20.44
N LYS A 337 4.41 39.33 20.11
CA LYS A 337 3.42 40.11 20.84
C LYS A 337 2.41 40.73 19.89
N ALA A 338 1.17 40.80 20.32
CA ALA A 338 0.10 41.48 19.62
C ALA A 338 -0.81 42.23 20.60
N THR A 339 -1.56 43.20 20.11
CA THR A 339 -2.61 43.89 20.88
C THR A 339 -3.97 43.49 20.36
N LEU A 340 -4.93 43.26 21.26
CA LEU A 340 -6.31 42.98 20.90
C LEU A 340 -6.91 44.18 20.15
N ALA A 341 -7.37 43.96 18.92
CA ALA A 341 -8.07 44.97 18.15
C ALA A 341 -9.58 44.89 18.42
N TYR A 342 -10.18 43.72 18.19
CA TYR A 342 -11.59 43.46 18.52
C TYR A 342 -11.90 41.96 18.50
N VAL A 343 -12.94 41.56 19.23
CA VAL A 343 -13.40 40.16 19.35
C VAL A 343 -14.42 39.82 18.26
N ASP A 344 -15.38 40.73 18.04
CA ASP A 344 -16.55 40.50 17.19
C ASP A 344 -16.17 40.32 15.70
N PRO A 345 -16.50 39.17 15.08
CA PRO A 345 -16.26 38.95 13.66
C PRO A 345 -17.00 39.95 12.74
N ASP A 346 -18.12 40.55 13.17
CA ASP A 346 -18.85 41.52 12.36
C ASP A 346 -18.11 42.86 12.25
N GLN A 347 -17.28 43.19 13.23
CA GLN A 347 -16.35 44.32 13.15
C GLN A 347 -15.20 44.03 12.17
N ALA A 348 -14.88 42.74 11.95
CA ALA A 348 -13.88 42.30 10.99
C ALA A 348 -14.33 42.38 9.52
N LYS A 349 -15.65 42.40 9.25
CA LYS A 349 -16.19 42.32 7.87
C LYS A 349 -15.78 43.49 6.97
N LYS A 350 -15.31 44.61 7.54
CA LYS A 350 -14.89 45.80 6.77
C LYS A 350 -13.47 45.72 6.24
N ASP A 351 -12.58 44.92 6.82
CA ASP A 351 -11.22 44.79 6.32
C ASP A 351 -10.84 43.35 5.95
N ARG A 352 -10.02 43.22 4.90
CA ARG A 352 -9.55 41.93 4.41
C ARG A 352 -8.34 41.49 5.23
N PHE A 353 -8.59 40.72 6.28
CA PHE A 353 -7.52 40.17 7.12
C PHE A 353 -7.17 38.72 6.77
N ARG A 354 -5.93 38.36 7.06
CA ARG A 354 -5.49 36.96 7.04
C ARG A 354 -6.06 36.22 8.26
N ILE A 355 -6.60 35.03 8.02
CA ILE A 355 -7.07 34.12 9.08
C ILE A 355 -5.98 33.09 9.39
N ILE A 356 -5.63 32.97 10.67
CA ILE A 356 -4.62 32.05 11.18
C ILE A 356 -5.26 31.12 12.22
N HIS A 357 -4.97 29.82 12.15
CA HIS A 357 -5.35 28.89 13.21
C HIS A 357 -4.33 28.97 14.36
N TRP A 358 -4.74 28.55 15.55
CA TRP A 358 -3.94 28.69 16.75
C TRP A 358 -4.26 27.54 17.71
N ALA A 359 -3.40 27.31 18.68
CA ALA A 359 -3.60 26.31 19.71
C ALA A 359 -3.47 26.94 21.10
N PRO A 360 -4.19 26.43 22.11
CA PRO A 360 -4.14 26.98 23.46
C PRO A 360 -2.80 26.72 24.15
N ARG A 361 -2.51 27.44 25.24
CA ARG A 361 -1.28 27.24 26.04
C ARG A 361 -1.19 25.83 26.64
N ASP A 362 -2.31 25.22 26.97
CA ASP A 362 -2.42 23.85 27.50
C ASP A 362 -2.62 22.80 26.38
N ALA A 363 -2.25 23.13 25.15
CA ALA A 363 -2.34 22.23 24.01
C ALA A 363 -1.50 20.96 24.19
N LEU A 364 -1.96 19.88 23.57
CA LEU A 364 -1.30 18.58 23.63
C LEU A 364 -0.21 18.48 22.56
N PRO A 365 0.94 17.86 22.83
CA PRO A 365 1.93 17.55 21.80
C PRO A 365 1.34 16.61 20.74
N VAL A 366 1.46 17.00 19.48
CA VAL A 366 0.94 16.25 18.32
C VAL A 366 2.07 16.07 17.30
N LYS A 367 2.16 14.86 16.77
CA LYS A 367 3.07 14.47 15.69
C LYS A 367 2.26 13.97 14.51
N VAL A 368 2.40 14.62 13.36
CA VAL A 368 1.74 14.23 12.12
C VAL A 368 2.74 13.55 11.19
N MET A 369 2.50 12.27 10.92
CA MET A 369 3.29 11.47 10.00
C MET A 369 2.74 11.63 8.58
N LYS A 370 3.57 12.11 7.65
CA LYS A 370 3.22 12.32 6.24
C LYS A 370 3.99 11.36 5.33
N PRO A 371 3.54 11.16 4.07
CA PRO A 371 4.30 10.40 3.09
C PRO A 371 5.70 10.96 2.81
N ASP A 372 5.88 12.28 2.95
CA ASP A 372 7.08 13.03 2.59
C ASP A 372 7.83 13.62 3.80
N GLY A 373 7.38 13.35 5.03
CA GLY A 373 8.02 13.90 6.22
C GLY A 373 7.20 13.74 7.49
N VAL A 374 7.55 14.54 8.49
CA VAL A 374 6.93 14.53 9.82
C VAL A 374 6.81 15.99 10.26
N ASP A 375 5.62 16.38 10.69
CA ASP A 375 5.42 17.68 11.34
C ASP A 375 5.17 17.46 12.83
N GLU A 376 5.84 18.23 13.67
CA GLU A 376 5.70 18.20 15.12
C GLU A 376 5.17 19.54 15.62
N GLY A 377 4.34 19.50 16.65
CA GLY A 377 3.67 20.70 17.13
C GLY A 377 2.72 20.41 18.28
N VAL A 378 1.72 21.28 18.42
CA VAL A 378 0.72 21.22 19.48
C VAL A 378 -0.69 21.33 18.90
N GLY A 379 -1.67 20.71 19.55
CA GLY A 379 -3.06 20.74 19.08
C GLY A 379 -4.08 20.80 20.22
N GLU A 380 -5.32 21.10 19.85
CA GLU A 380 -6.43 21.19 20.80
C GLU A 380 -6.62 19.89 21.61
N ALA A 381 -6.98 20.02 22.90
CA ALA A 381 -7.22 18.86 23.77
C ALA A 381 -8.32 17.92 23.25
N GLY A 382 -9.28 18.46 22.47
CA GLY A 382 -10.35 17.68 21.84
C GLY A 382 -9.87 16.56 20.92
N ILE A 383 -8.66 16.68 20.35
CA ILE A 383 -8.05 15.67 19.46
C ILE A 383 -7.93 14.30 20.18
N ALA A 384 -7.71 14.30 21.51
CA ALA A 384 -7.57 13.07 22.29
C ALA A 384 -8.85 12.19 22.30
N LYS A 385 -10.00 12.72 21.87
CA LYS A 385 -11.29 12.01 21.80
C LYS A 385 -11.52 11.32 20.45
N GLU A 386 -10.59 11.47 19.50
CA GLU A 386 -10.80 11.10 18.10
C GLU A 386 -9.96 9.90 17.64
N LEU A 387 -9.47 9.09 18.58
CA LEU A 387 -8.71 7.87 18.26
C LEU A 387 -9.45 7.00 17.23
N GLY A 388 -8.73 6.66 16.16
CA GLY A 388 -9.21 5.82 15.06
C GLY A 388 -10.03 6.56 14.00
N LYS A 389 -10.42 7.82 14.24
CA LYS A 389 -11.24 8.61 13.34
C LYS A 389 -10.42 9.55 12.48
N VAL A 390 -11.02 9.97 11.38
CA VAL A 390 -10.50 11.03 10.51
C VAL A 390 -11.05 12.37 10.98
N VAL A 391 -10.17 13.34 11.15
CA VAL A 391 -10.46 14.72 11.50
C VAL A 391 -9.79 15.64 10.47
N GLN A 392 -10.21 16.90 10.40
CA GLN A 392 -9.49 17.90 9.63
C GLN A 392 -8.76 18.85 10.58
N PHE A 393 -7.45 18.92 10.42
CA PHE A 393 -6.65 20.00 10.96
C PHE A 393 -6.81 21.23 10.06
N GLU A 394 -7.42 22.27 10.60
CA GLU A 394 -7.83 23.46 9.87
C GLU A 394 -6.64 24.19 9.24
N ARG A 395 -6.76 24.51 7.94
CA ARG A 395 -5.66 25.05 7.10
C ARG A 395 -4.44 24.12 6.95
N TYR A 396 -4.51 22.88 7.42
CA TYR A 396 -3.45 21.87 7.28
C TYR A 396 -3.89 20.73 6.34
N GLY A 397 -4.93 20.00 6.71
CA GLY A 397 -5.48 18.89 5.93
C GLY A 397 -6.20 17.85 6.78
N PHE A 398 -6.68 16.80 6.15
CA PHE A 398 -7.30 15.65 6.82
C PHE A 398 -6.23 14.72 7.38
N VAL A 399 -6.45 14.25 8.60
CA VAL A 399 -5.57 13.31 9.30
C VAL A 399 -6.41 12.25 10.00
N ARG A 400 -5.88 11.05 10.16
CA ARG A 400 -6.43 10.04 11.07
C ARG A 400 -5.66 10.07 12.38
N ILE A 401 -6.35 9.98 13.52
CA ILE A 401 -5.67 9.85 14.82
C ILE A 401 -5.36 8.38 15.07
N ASN A 402 -4.07 8.04 15.12
CA ASN A 402 -3.62 6.64 15.13
C ASN A 402 -3.17 6.18 16.51
N ARG A 403 -2.65 7.09 17.34
CA ARG A 403 -2.16 6.77 18.68
C ARG A 403 -2.40 7.94 19.63
N LEU A 404 -2.95 7.65 20.80
CA LEU A 404 -2.99 8.60 21.92
C LEU A 404 -1.72 8.48 22.77
N GLY A 405 -1.39 9.52 23.53
CA GLY A 405 -0.19 9.60 24.36
C GLY A 405 0.49 10.96 24.19
N GLU A 406 1.72 11.06 24.65
CA GLU A 406 2.53 12.27 24.51
C GLU A 406 3.81 11.92 23.71
N PRO A 407 3.85 12.21 22.39
CA PRO A 407 2.85 12.93 21.59
C PRO A 407 1.70 12.03 21.08
N ILE A 408 0.56 12.67 20.81
CA ILE A 408 -0.51 12.10 19.97
C ILE A 408 0.05 11.92 18.56
N VAL A 409 -0.16 10.77 17.94
CA VAL A 409 0.30 10.51 16.56
C VAL A 409 -0.89 10.45 15.62
N ALA A 410 -0.86 11.32 14.61
CA ALA A 410 -1.82 11.35 13.52
C ALA A 410 -1.14 11.04 12.18
N TYR A 411 -1.83 10.36 11.28
CA TYR A 411 -1.34 10.07 9.93
C TYR A 411 -2.05 10.97 8.92
N TYR A 412 -1.29 11.62 8.06
CA TYR A 412 -1.84 12.53 7.06
C TYR A 412 -2.53 11.78 5.92
N ALA A 413 -3.79 12.14 5.66
CA ALA A 413 -4.55 11.65 4.52
C ALA A 413 -4.19 12.47 3.27
N HIS A 414 -4.72 13.68 3.20
CA HIS A 414 -4.56 14.65 2.13
C HIS A 414 -5.13 15.99 2.57
N ARG A 415 -4.91 17.04 1.77
CA ARG A 415 -5.44 18.38 2.05
C ARG A 415 -6.95 18.44 1.92
#